data_AF-A0A7S3X7I1-F1
#
_entry.id   AF-A0A7S3X7I1-F1
#
_cell.length_a   1.000
_cell.length_b   1.000
_cell.length_c   1.000
_cell.angle_alpha   90.00
_cell.angle_beta   90.00
_cell.angle_gamma   90.00
#
_symmetry.space_group_name_H-M   'P 1'
#
loop_
_entity.id
_entity.type
_entity.pdbx_description
1 polymer ?
#
loop_
_entity_poly.entity_id
_entity_poly.type
_entity_poly.pdbx_seq_one_letter_code
_entity_poly.pdbx_strand_id
1 'polypeptide(L)'
;MLNSFKKNKLMLTLMSLFAMSTMAMEMAPQCAYKLFPVFVGGTNKEYINCLAYDPNNQYIIFGGNTTSDDFAPAANDHGFLAALDLEGNWMWGKFFYNVSFPVSDISGCQMSSDGSSLSVYGIGNSQPIIMDFDTAQ
;
A
#
# COMPACT_ATOMS: atom_id res chain seq x y z
N MET A 1 -42.59 -18.40 44.00
CA MET A 1 -41.16 -18.03 43.88
C MET A 1 -40.47 -18.50 42.58
N LEU A 2 -40.88 -19.60 41.93
CA LEU A 2 -40.20 -20.11 40.72
C LEU A 2 -40.26 -19.19 39.48
N ASN A 3 -41.31 -18.38 39.28
CA ASN A 3 -41.44 -17.50 38.11
C ASN A 3 -40.50 -16.28 38.12
N SER A 4 -40.01 -15.87 39.29
CA SER A 4 -39.07 -14.75 39.43
C SER A 4 -37.66 -15.14 38.96
N PHE A 5 -37.22 -16.36 39.27
CA PHE A 5 -35.91 -16.88 38.86
C PHE A 5 -35.77 -17.06 37.34
N LYS A 6 -36.83 -17.44 36.63
CA LYS A 6 -36.81 -17.55 35.15
C LYS A 6 -36.72 -16.17 34.47
N LYS A 7 -37.40 -15.15 35.01
CA LYS A 7 -37.32 -13.76 34.51
C LYS A 7 -35.91 -13.18 34.69
N ASN A 8 -35.28 -13.41 35.84
CA ASN A 8 -33.93 -12.90 36.09
C ASN A 8 -32.88 -13.55 35.19
N LYS A 9 -32.98 -14.86 34.91
CA LYS A 9 -32.08 -15.50 33.93
C LYS A 9 -32.30 -14.95 32.51
N LEU A 10 -33.55 -14.83 32.07
CA LEU A 10 -33.87 -14.30 30.73
C LEU A 10 -33.38 -12.84 30.57
N MET A 11 -33.52 -12.03 31.61
CA MET A 11 -33.07 -10.63 31.62
C MET A 11 -31.53 -10.53 31.61
N LEU A 12 -30.83 -11.41 32.33
CA LEU A 12 -29.36 -11.48 32.32
C LEU A 12 -28.84 -11.94 30.95
N THR A 13 -29.52 -12.90 30.31
CA THR A 13 -29.17 -13.38 28.97
C THR A 13 -29.41 -12.29 27.91
N LEU A 14 -30.52 -11.55 27.99
CA LEU A 14 -30.77 -10.40 27.09
C LEU A 14 -29.73 -9.28 27.28
N MET A 15 -29.33 -8.96 28.51
CA MET A 15 -28.26 -7.98 28.76
C MET A 15 -26.91 -8.42 28.19
N SER A 16 -26.58 -9.73 28.28
CA SER A 16 -25.35 -10.26 27.67
C SER A 16 -25.36 -10.23 26.13
N LEU A 17 -26.52 -10.50 25.50
CA LEU A 17 -26.67 -10.36 24.04
C LEU A 17 -26.56 -8.90 23.59
N PHE A 18 -27.10 -7.96 24.38
CA PHE A 18 -27.03 -6.53 24.07
C PHE A 18 -25.59 -6.00 24.18
N ALA A 19 -24.81 -6.46 25.16
CA ALA A 19 -23.39 -6.12 25.32
C ALA A 19 -22.49 -6.67 24.19
N MET A 20 -22.91 -7.77 23.53
CA MET A 20 -22.19 -8.30 22.35
C MET A 20 -22.54 -7.56 21.05
N SER A 21 -23.70 -6.89 20.97
CA SER A 21 -24.12 -6.16 19.76
C SER A 21 -23.42 -4.83 19.52
N THR A 22 -22.68 -4.30 20.50
CA THR A 22 -21.98 -3.00 20.37
C THR A 22 -20.51 -3.13 19.96
N MET A 23 -20.03 -4.34 19.66
CA MET A 23 -18.72 -4.51 19.02
C MET A 23 -18.85 -4.55 17.50
N ALA A 24 -19.58 -3.60 16.92
CA ALA A 24 -19.29 -3.23 15.55
C ALA A 24 -17.91 -2.54 15.62
N MET A 25 -16.86 -3.19 15.11
CA MET A 25 -15.60 -2.48 14.82
C MET A 25 -15.97 -1.38 13.85
N GLU A 26 -16.11 -0.16 14.36
CA GLU A 26 -16.16 1.03 13.54
C GLU A 26 -14.88 1.00 12.71
N MET A 27 -15.03 0.83 11.40
CA MET A 27 -13.88 0.87 10.50
C MET A 27 -13.23 2.23 10.71
N ALA A 28 -11.93 2.23 10.96
CA ALA A 28 -11.19 3.45 11.07
C ALA A 28 -11.49 4.30 9.81
N PRO A 29 -11.70 5.63 9.91
CA PRO A 29 -12.21 6.44 8.80
C PRO A 29 -11.43 6.28 7.50
N GLN A 30 -10.12 6.01 7.59
CA GLN A 30 -9.22 5.75 6.47
C GLN A 30 -9.50 4.45 5.71
N CYS A 31 -10.20 3.50 6.33
CA CYS A 31 -10.61 2.25 5.72
C CYS A 31 -12.01 2.35 5.08
N ALA A 32 -12.71 3.48 5.22
CA ALA A 32 -13.99 3.69 4.55
C ALA A 32 -13.79 3.62 3.04
N TYR A 33 -14.46 2.65 2.40
CA TYR A 33 -14.27 2.33 1.00
C TYR A 33 -14.48 3.56 0.11
N LYS A 34 -13.41 3.99 -0.58
CA LYS A 34 -13.43 5.09 -1.54
C LYS A 34 -12.98 4.57 -2.90
N LEU A 35 -13.86 4.65 -3.90
CA LEU A 35 -13.56 4.28 -5.27
C LEU A 35 -12.92 5.45 -5.99
N PHE A 36 -11.59 5.49 -6.03
CA PHE A 36 -10.89 6.29 -7.03
C PHE A 36 -9.90 5.41 -7.78
N PRO A 37 -10.19 5.05 -9.05
CA PRO A 37 -9.20 4.41 -9.87
C PRO A 37 -8.08 5.41 -10.15
N VAL A 38 -6.87 5.12 -9.66
CA VAL A 38 -5.65 5.82 -10.06
C VAL A 38 -5.06 5.07 -11.26
N PHE A 39 -4.86 5.80 -12.35
CA PHE A 39 -4.24 5.28 -13.55
C PHE A 39 -2.80 5.77 -13.60
N VAL A 40 -1.88 4.86 -13.89
CA VAL A 40 -0.46 5.12 -13.97
C VAL A 40 0.10 4.30 -15.12
N GLY A 41 0.86 4.95 -16.00
CA GLY A 41 1.40 4.31 -17.18
C GLY A 41 1.50 5.22 -18.39
N GLY A 42 2.17 4.72 -19.42
CA GLY A 42 2.36 5.26 -20.75
C GLY A 42 1.72 4.37 -21.81
N THR A 43 2.40 4.18 -22.94
CA THR A 43 1.78 3.61 -24.16
C THR A 43 2.19 2.17 -24.48
N ASN A 44 3.13 1.59 -23.73
CA ASN A 44 3.72 0.28 -24.02
C ASN A 44 3.40 -0.77 -22.94
N LYS A 45 4.27 -1.77 -22.80
CA LYS A 45 4.14 -2.84 -21.81
C LYS A 45 4.54 -2.30 -20.44
N GLU A 46 3.59 -2.31 -19.52
CA GLU A 46 3.79 -1.76 -18.19
C GLU A 46 3.19 -2.71 -17.16
N TYR A 47 3.78 -2.71 -15.98
CA TYR A 47 3.36 -3.60 -14.90
C TYR A 47 3.81 -3.08 -13.56
N ILE A 48 3.11 -3.53 -12.53
CA ILE A 48 3.41 -3.27 -11.12
C ILE A 48 3.77 -4.61 -10.50
N ASN A 49 4.99 -4.71 -9.96
CA ASN A 49 5.46 -5.90 -9.23
C ASN A 49 5.77 -5.58 -7.75
N CYS A 50 5.96 -4.31 -7.42
CA CYS A 50 6.07 -3.82 -6.05
C CYS A 50 4.73 -3.22 -5.62
N LEU A 51 4.19 -3.69 -4.50
CA LEU A 51 3.07 -3.07 -3.80
C LEU A 51 3.28 -3.24 -2.30
N ALA A 52 3.35 -2.14 -1.57
CA ALA A 52 3.61 -2.11 -0.13
C ALA A 52 2.79 -1.01 0.55
N TYR A 53 2.37 -1.27 1.79
CA TYR A 53 1.75 -0.27 2.64
C TYR A 53 2.77 0.25 3.65
N ASP A 54 2.93 1.56 3.73
CA ASP A 54 3.71 2.25 4.75
C ASP A 54 2.79 2.63 5.93
N PRO A 55 2.92 1.96 7.10
CA PRO A 55 2.07 2.23 8.25
C PRO A 55 2.37 3.56 8.95
N ASN A 56 3.57 4.13 8.77
CA ASN A 56 3.97 5.35 9.47
C ASN A 56 3.42 6.59 8.77
N ASN A 57 3.54 6.63 7.44
CA ASN A 57 3.07 7.76 6.63
C ASN A 57 1.68 7.53 6.02
N GLN A 58 1.14 6.31 6.17
CA GLN A 58 -0.12 5.87 5.57
C GLN A 58 -0.12 5.94 4.04
N TYR A 59 0.99 5.52 3.41
CA TYR A 59 1.12 5.51 1.95
C TYR A 59 0.94 4.12 1.36
N ILE A 60 0.36 4.09 0.16
CA ILE A 60 0.42 2.93 -0.74
C ILE A 60 1.59 3.18 -1.69
N ILE A 61 2.67 2.44 -1.48
CA ILE A 61 3.86 2.48 -2.33
C ILE A 61 3.74 1.38 -3.38
N PHE A 62 4.03 1.71 -4.62
CA PHE A 62 3.99 0.76 -5.72
C PHE A 62 5.08 1.04 -6.74
N GLY A 63 5.40 0.05 -7.56
CA GLY A 63 6.36 0.22 -8.64
C GLY A 63 6.55 -1.01 -9.50
N GLY A 64 7.33 -0.83 -10.55
CA GLY A 64 7.52 -1.81 -11.60
C GLY A 64 8.27 -1.19 -12.76
N ASN A 65 7.83 -1.51 -13.97
CA ASN A 65 8.38 -0.94 -15.20
C ASN A 65 7.29 -0.15 -15.94
N THR A 66 7.69 1.00 -16.47
CA THR A 66 6.83 1.89 -17.24
C THR A 66 7.64 2.53 -18.37
N THR A 67 6.92 3.04 -19.37
CA THR A 67 7.46 3.96 -20.38
C THR A 67 6.85 5.34 -20.26
N SER A 68 6.16 5.66 -19.16
CA SER A 68 5.51 6.95 -18.97
C SER A 68 6.54 8.07 -18.81
N ASP A 69 6.29 9.19 -19.48
CA ASP A 69 7.04 10.43 -19.32
C ASP A 69 6.66 11.21 -18.05
N ASP A 70 5.64 10.75 -17.30
CA ASP A 70 5.30 11.28 -15.97
C ASP A 70 6.42 11.05 -14.95
N PHE A 71 7.22 9.98 -15.15
CA PHE A 71 8.31 9.61 -14.25
C PHE A 71 9.68 9.96 -14.81
N ALA A 72 9.92 9.78 -16.12
CA ALA A 72 11.22 10.01 -16.75
C ALA A 72 11.15 11.03 -17.90
N PRO A 73 12.24 11.78 -18.20
CA PRO A 73 12.26 12.76 -19.30
C PRO A 73 12.03 12.18 -20.71
N ALA A 74 12.11 10.85 -20.87
CA ALA A 74 11.92 10.16 -22.14
C ALA A 74 11.11 8.88 -21.94
N ALA A 75 10.26 8.58 -22.92
CA ALA A 75 9.38 7.42 -22.93
C ALA A 75 10.11 6.11 -23.31
N ASN A 76 11.19 5.77 -22.61
CA ASN A 76 11.89 4.49 -22.72
C ASN A 76 11.55 3.60 -21.52
N ASP A 77 11.78 2.29 -21.60
CA ASP A 77 11.60 1.38 -20.47
C ASP A 77 12.49 1.82 -19.29
N HIS A 78 11.88 1.94 -18.10
CA HIS A 78 12.60 2.22 -16.87
C HIS A 78 11.86 1.67 -15.65
N GLY A 79 12.64 1.33 -14.62
CA GLY A 79 12.12 1.04 -13.30
C GLY A 79 11.62 2.31 -12.62
N PHE A 80 10.49 2.21 -11.92
CA PHE A 80 9.92 3.32 -11.15
C PHE A 80 9.37 2.86 -9.80
N LEU A 81 9.28 3.81 -8.87
CA LEU A 81 8.50 3.72 -7.63
C LEU A 81 7.66 4.98 -7.48
N ALA A 82 6.48 4.84 -6.90
CA ALA A 82 5.62 5.95 -6.54
C ALA A 82 4.84 5.66 -5.27
N ALA A 83 4.28 6.72 -4.68
CA ALA A 83 3.41 6.63 -3.52
C ALA A 83 2.15 7.46 -3.66
N LEU A 84 1.06 6.92 -3.13
CA LEU A 84 -0.22 7.60 -2.94
C LEU A 84 -0.57 7.64 -1.45
N ASP A 85 -1.30 8.65 -1.02
CA ASP A 85 -2.04 8.58 0.25
C ASP A 85 -3.28 7.66 0.11
N LEU A 86 -3.99 7.45 1.21
CA LEU A 86 -5.19 6.60 1.24
C LEU A 86 -6.38 7.22 0.50
N GLU A 87 -6.32 8.52 0.20
CA GLU A 87 -7.29 9.23 -0.62
C GLU A 87 -7.00 9.09 -2.12
N GLY A 88 -5.85 8.55 -2.51
CA GLY A 88 -5.40 8.38 -3.90
C GLY A 88 -4.67 9.60 -4.47
N ASN A 89 -4.26 10.56 -3.64
CA ASN A 89 -3.43 11.67 -4.08
C ASN A 89 -1.97 11.24 -4.24
N TRP A 90 -1.30 11.76 -5.26
CA TRP A 90 0.12 11.52 -5.49
C TRP A 90 0.97 12.22 -4.43
N MET A 91 1.77 11.44 -3.70
CA MET A 91 2.74 11.96 -2.75
C MET A 91 4.08 12.19 -3.43
N TRP A 92 4.52 11.20 -4.21
CA TRP A 92 5.72 11.30 -5.03
C TRP A 92 5.75 10.23 -6.11
N GLY A 93 6.54 10.50 -7.15
CA GLY A 93 6.93 9.55 -8.19
C GLY A 93 8.44 9.69 -8.43
N LYS A 94 9.14 8.56 -8.52
CA LYS A 94 10.59 8.49 -8.71
C LYS A 94 10.87 7.45 -9.78
N PHE A 95 11.66 7.82 -10.77
CA PHE A 95 12.30 6.86 -11.68
C PHE A 95 13.75 6.68 -11.30
N PHE A 96 14.31 5.53 -11.67
CA PHE A 96 15.69 5.22 -11.36
C PHE A 96 16.57 5.44 -12.58
N TYR A 97 17.41 6.48 -12.50
CA TYR A 97 18.42 6.77 -13.51
C TYR A 97 19.80 6.82 -12.88
N ASN A 98 20.70 5.96 -13.36
CA ASN A 98 22.11 6.07 -13.07
C ASN A 98 22.84 6.16 -14.41
N VAL A 99 23.62 7.23 -14.59
CA VAL A 99 24.41 7.53 -15.79
C VAL A 99 25.36 6.40 -16.19
N SER A 100 25.70 5.50 -15.26
CA SER A 100 26.49 4.30 -15.55
C SER A 100 25.62 3.05 -15.76
N PHE A 101 24.50 2.90 -15.04
CA PHE A 101 23.67 1.67 -15.05
C PHE A 101 22.20 1.96 -14.75
N PRO A 102 21.33 2.20 -15.75
CA PRO A 102 19.92 2.42 -15.49
C PRO A 102 19.28 1.17 -14.85
N VAL A 103 18.48 1.38 -13.81
CA VAL A 103 17.62 0.32 -13.29
C VAL A 103 16.50 0.13 -14.31
N SER A 104 16.58 -0.98 -15.03
CA SER A 104 15.67 -1.27 -16.12
C SER A 104 14.35 -1.84 -15.63
N ASP A 105 14.31 -2.42 -14.42
CA ASP A 105 13.11 -3.08 -13.91
C ASP A 105 13.08 -3.13 -12.38
N ILE A 106 11.87 -3.05 -11.82
CA ILE A 106 11.56 -3.33 -10.43
C ILE A 106 10.75 -4.63 -10.39
N SER A 107 11.32 -5.67 -9.79
CA SER A 107 10.74 -7.02 -9.72
C SER A 107 9.99 -7.30 -8.43
N GLY A 108 10.13 -6.45 -7.41
CA GLY A 108 9.39 -6.55 -6.17
C GLY A 108 9.91 -5.61 -5.09
N CYS A 109 9.23 -5.60 -3.94
CA CYS A 109 9.66 -4.85 -2.78
C CYS A 109 9.13 -5.47 -1.48
N GLN A 110 9.76 -5.11 -0.37
CA GLN A 110 9.38 -5.54 0.96
C GLN A 110 9.54 -4.39 1.95
N MET A 111 8.44 -4.02 2.61
CA MET A 111 8.45 -3.04 3.68
C MET A 111 9.12 -3.63 4.92
N SER A 112 9.96 -2.85 5.58
CA SER A 112 10.51 -3.16 6.89
C SER A 112 9.40 -3.26 7.94
N SER A 113 9.61 -4.08 8.98
CA SER A 113 8.59 -4.29 10.02
C SER A 113 8.27 -3.03 10.83
N ASP A 114 9.20 -2.08 10.90
CA ASP A 114 9.02 -0.79 11.57
C ASP A 114 8.53 0.32 10.62
N GLY A 115 8.37 0.02 9.33
CA GLY A 115 7.92 0.96 8.30
C GLY A 115 8.91 2.09 8.00
N SER A 116 10.16 2.00 8.44
CA SER A 116 11.18 3.05 8.23
C SER A 116 11.86 2.98 6.86
N SER A 117 11.80 1.82 6.23
CA SER A 117 12.48 1.55 4.97
C SER A 117 11.75 0.52 4.11
N LEU A 118 11.95 0.62 2.81
CA LEU A 118 11.47 -0.31 1.81
C LEU A 118 12.67 -0.91 1.06
N SER A 119 12.86 -2.22 1.17
CA SER A 119 13.82 -2.92 0.31
C SER A 119 13.19 -3.21 -1.04
N VAL A 120 13.89 -2.91 -2.12
CA VAL A 120 13.40 -2.96 -3.49
C VAL A 120 14.34 -3.85 -4.31
N TYR A 121 13.75 -4.80 -5.03
CA TYR A 121 14.46 -5.75 -5.88
C TYR A 121 14.28 -5.34 -7.34
N GLY A 122 15.34 -5.44 -8.12
CA GLY A 122 15.26 -5.05 -9.52
C GLY A 122 16.41 -5.59 -10.36
N ILE A 123 16.44 -5.15 -11.62
CA ILE A 123 17.50 -5.43 -12.56
C ILE A 123 18.14 -4.11 -12.99
N GLY A 124 19.46 -4.03 -12.89
CA GLY A 124 20.28 -2.96 -13.45
C GLY A 124 21.42 -3.58 -14.26
N ASN A 125 21.59 -3.16 -15.51
CA ASN A 125 22.65 -3.68 -16.40
C ASN A 125 22.71 -5.22 -16.46
N SER A 126 21.55 -5.87 -16.61
CA SER A 126 21.41 -7.34 -16.61
C SER A 126 21.88 -8.04 -15.34
N GLN A 127 22.02 -7.33 -14.22
CA GLN A 127 22.37 -7.87 -12.92
C GLN A 127 21.27 -7.60 -11.89
N PRO A 128 21.03 -8.53 -10.95
CA PRO A 128 20.12 -8.28 -9.85
C PRO A 128 20.69 -7.19 -8.93
N ILE A 129 19.83 -6.30 -8.50
CA ILE A 129 20.15 -5.26 -7.52
C ILE A 129 19.15 -5.29 -6.38
N ILE A 130 19.61 -4.85 -5.21
CA ILE A 130 18.79 -4.57 -4.04
C ILE A 130 19.06 -3.12 -3.66
N MET A 131 18.00 -2.35 -3.46
CA MET A 131 18.06 -0.95 -3.06
C MET A 131 17.22 -0.79 -1.79
N ASP A 132 17.70 -0.02 -0.83
CA ASP A 132 16.89 0.39 0.33
C ASP A 132 16.43 1.83 0.13
N PHE A 133 15.15 2.06 0.35
CA PHE A 133 14.49 3.35 0.20
C PHE A 133 13.95 3.80 1.57
N ASP A 134 14.34 5.00 2.00
CA ASP A 134 13.77 5.64 3.19
C ASP A 134 12.36 6.16 2.85
N THR A 135 11.38 5.71 3.61
CA THR A 135 9.96 6.01 3.38
C THR A 135 9.52 7.34 3.98
N ALA A 136 10.35 7.97 4.82
CA ALA A 136 10.05 9.25 5.48
C ALA A 136 10.30 10.50 4.60
N GLN A 137 10.50 10.33 3.28
CA GLN A 137 10.84 11.42 2.35
C GLN A 137 9.68 12.35 1.98
#